data_AF-A0A6N7LID9-F1
#
_entry.id   AF-A0A6N7LID9-F1
#
_cell.length_a   1.000
_cell.length_b   1.000
_cell.length_c   1.000
_cell.angle_alpha   90.00
_cell.angle_beta   90.00
_cell.angle_gamma   90.00
#
_symmetry.space_group_name_H-M   'P 1'
#
loop_
_entity.id
_entity.type
_entity.pdbx_description
1 polymer ?
#
loop_
_entity_poly.entity_id
_entity_poly.type
_entity_poly.pdbx_seq_one_letter_code
_entity_poly.pdbx_strand_id
1 'polypeptide(L)'
;MSDFIGYIESLALCSLQPAEGQGQPPARSDAAVNARLREALTGEALVGEDKAAAVINFWRDAGPTRWFAKEPEFDRAFRERFLASHEAAARGEFLNWTVSPEKALALLLLLDQFPRNAFRGTPRMYETDALALGIARAAVDAGYDLKGPADLQLFFYLPFGHSEELADQERSVELARRLGEPSLSHAIGHRDIVRRFGRFPHRNGILGRTMTEEEQRFLDAGGFAG
;
A
#
# COMPACT_ATOMS: atom_id res chain seq x y z
N MET A 1 -6.89 6.32 26.33
CA MET A 1 -5.62 6.69 25.69
C MET A 1 -4.48 5.69 25.98
N SER A 2 -4.76 4.49 26.52
CA SER A 2 -3.74 3.50 26.92
C SER A 2 -3.83 2.14 26.19
N ASP A 3 -4.82 1.92 25.31
CA ASP A 3 -5.10 0.58 24.77
C ASP A 3 -4.64 0.37 23.32
N PHE A 4 -4.03 1.38 22.68
CA PHE A 4 -3.56 1.29 21.29
C PHE A 4 -2.14 0.72 21.17
N ILE A 5 -1.26 1.05 22.13
CA ILE A 5 0.12 0.52 22.15
C ILE A 5 0.12 -0.98 22.47
N GLY A 6 -0.74 -1.41 23.40
CA GLY A 6 -0.85 -2.83 23.80
C GLY A 6 -1.40 -3.76 22.70
N TYR A 7 -2.24 -3.24 21.80
CA TYR A 7 -2.77 -4.04 20.67
C TYR A 7 -1.71 -4.25 19.57
N ILE A 8 -0.82 -3.27 19.36
CA ILE A 8 0.22 -3.34 18.33
C ILE A 8 1.39 -4.25 18.75
N GLU A 9 1.76 -4.24 20.04
CA GLU A 9 2.81 -5.13 20.57
C GLU A 9 2.44 -6.62 20.44
N SER A 10 1.16 -6.96 20.46
CA SER A 10 0.65 -8.34 20.32
C SER A 10 0.82 -8.94 18.92
N LEU A 11 0.95 -8.11 17.87
CA LEU A 11 0.98 -8.60 16.48
C LEU A 11 2.42 -8.81 15.95
N ALA A 12 3.43 -8.24 16.61
CA ALA A 12 4.83 -8.26 16.15
C ALA A 12 5.62 -9.55 16.49
N LEU A 13 5.03 -10.50 17.22
CA LEU A 13 5.74 -11.66 17.77
C LEU A 13 5.59 -12.97 16.97
N CYS A 14 4.77 -13.01 15.93
CA CYS A 14 4.60 -14.20 15.09
C CYS A 14 5.05 -13.92 13.65
N SER A 15 6.34 -14.03 13.35
CA SER A 15 6.89 -14.46 12.03
C SER A 15 8.39 -14.18 11.95
N LEU A 16 9.22 -15.14 12.36
CA LEU A 16 10.65 -15.16 12.06
C LEU A 16 11.01 -16.59 11.62
N GLN A 17 11.37 -16.80 10.36
CA GLN A 17 12.61 -17.47 9.88
C GLN A 17 12.78 -17.27 8.35
N PRO A 18 13.99 -17.03 7.81
CA PRO A 18 14.23 -16.76 6.38
C PRO A 18 14.76 -17.98 5.59
N ALA A 19 14.67 -17.92 4.25
CA ALA A 19 15.34 -18.84 3.32
C ALA A 19 16.19 -18.07 2.27
N GLU A 20 17.39 -18.57 2.01
CA GLU A 20 18.47 -18.05 1.17
C GLU A 20 18.31 -18.42 -0.33
N GLY A 21 18.62 -17.51 -1.27
CA GLY A 21 19.69 -17.63 -2.29
C GLY A 21 19.29 -18.34 -3.61
N GLN A 22 19.79 -18.08 -4.84
CA GLN A 22 20.85 -17.25 -5.42
C GLN A 22 20.65 -17.12 -6.97
N GLY A 23 21.21 -16.04 -7.57
CA GLY A 23 21.79 -15.82 -8.94
C GLY A 23 20.95 -16.03 -10.23
N GLN A 24 21.18 -15.44 -11.43
CA GLN A 24 21.91 -14.29 -12.07
C GLN A 24 21.90 -14.57 -13.63
N PRO A 25 22.31 -13.70 -14.61
CA PRO A 25 22.16 -12.27 -14.93
C PRO A 25 21.34 -12.00 -16.25
N PRO A 26 21.14 -10.72 -16.68
CA PRO A 26 20.20 -10.34 -17.74
C PRO A 26 20.82 -9.97 -19.11
N ALA A 27 19.96 -9.93 -20.13
CA ALA A 27 20.26 -9.47 -21.49
C ALA A 27 20.18 -7.94 -21.64
N ARG A 28 20.92 -7.44 -22.63
CA ARG A 28 21.33 -6.05 -22.89
C ARG A 28 20.17 -5.05 -23.04
N SER A 29 20.26 -3.92 -22.33
CA SER A 29 19.47 -2.71 -22.57
C SER A 29 20.37 -1.46 -22.64
N ASP A 30 19.87 -0.42 -23.32
CA ASP A 30 20.57 0.78 -23.75
C ASP A 30 21.51 1.39 -22.70
N ALA A 31 22.81 1.38 -23.02
CA ALA A 31 23.88 1.80 -22.13
C ALA A 31 23.75 3.25 -21.63
N ALA A 32 23.09 4.13 -22.40
CA ALA A 32 22.92 5.55 -22.04
C ALA A 32 21.76 5.80 -21.05
N VAL A 33 20.67 5.02 -21.14
CA VAL A 33 19.54 5.11 -20.19
C VAL A 33 19.93 4.42 -18.87
N ASN A 34 20.62 3.28 -18.98
CA ASN A 34 21.15 2.56 -17.81
C ASN A 34 22.27 3.31 -17.10
N ALA A 35 23.04 4.16 -17.78
CA ALA A 35 24.07 4.99 -17.14
C ALA A 35 23.44 6.05 -16.23
N ARG A 36 22.37 6.74 -16.68
CA ARG A 36 21.65 7.75 -15.87
C ARG A 36 20.90 7.11 -14.69
N LEU A 37 20.34 5.92 -14.89
CA LEU A 37 19.72 5.16 -13.80
C LEU A 37 20.77 4.66 -12.80
N ARG A 38 21.95 4.21 -13.25
CA ARG A 38 23.05 3.80 -12.37
C ARG A 38 23.67 4.98 -11.61
N GLU A 39 23.85 6.13 -12.25
CA GLU A 39 24.33 7.34 -11.57
C GLU A 39 23.38 7.78 -10.44
N ALA A 40 22.07 7.62 -10.64
CA ALA A 40 21.07 7.82 -9.58
C ALA A 40 21.04 6.70 -8.51
N LEU A 41 21.62 5.53 -8.78
CA LEU A 41 21.55 4.34 -7.92
C LEU A 41 22.87 3.96 -7.24
N THR A 42 24.03 4.52 -7.63
CA THR A 42 25.34 4.08 -7.11
C THR A 42 26.26 5.17 -6.54
N GLY A 43 25.82 6.41 -6.37
CA GLY A 43 26.70 7.50 -5.93
C GLY A 43 26.33 8.10 -4.58
N GLU A 44 26.91 7.55 -3.52
CA GLU A 44 27.01 8.13 -2.16
C GLU A 44 25.79 8.04 -1.25
N ALA A 45 26.02 7.33 -0.15
CA ALA A 45 25.24 7.27 1.07
C ALA A 45 24.35 8.49 1.35
N LEU A 46 23.05 8.19 1.50
CA LEU A 46 22.03 9.00 2.16
C LEU A 46 22.38 9.25 3.64
N VAL A 47 23.50 9.88 3.91
CA VAL A 47 23.79 10.49 5.21
C VAL A 47 22.98 11.78 5.26
N GLY A 48 21.67 11.66 5.46
CA GLY A 48 20.81 12.81 5.74
C GLY A 48 19.47 12.89 5.01
N GLU A 49 19.11 11.96 4.11
CA GLU A 49 17.77 12.00 3.50
C GLU A 49 16.73 11.48 4.50
N ASP A 50 15.72 12.31 4.81
CA ASP A 50 14.56 11.85 5.59
C ASP A 50 13.87 10.74 4.80
N LYS A 51 13.92 9.50 5.32
CA LYS A 51 13.33 8.32 4.68
C LYS A 51 11.86 8.54 4.29
N ALA A 52 11.11 9.32 5.08
CA ALA A 52 9.71 9.62 4.77
C ALA A 52 9.59 10.48 3.50
N ALA A 53 10.43 11.51 3.39
CA ALA A 53 10.48 12.38 2.21
C ALA A 53 10.88 11.60 0.96
N ALA A 54 11.85 10.68 1.07
CA ALA A 54 12.28 9.83 -0.03
C ALA A 54 11.12 8.98 -0.62
N VAL A 55 10.29 8.39 0.25
CA VAL A 55 9.11 7.61 -0.17
C VAL A 55 8.09 8.51 -0.88
N ILE A 56 7.77 9.65 -0.28
CA ILE A 56 6.79 10.60 -0.84
C ILE A 56 7.24 11.13 -2.19
N ASN A 57 8.50 11.55 -2.32
CA ASN A 57 9.05 12.09 -3.54
C ASN A 57 9.07 11.03 -4.65
N PHE A 58 9.52 9.81 -4.35
CA PHE A 58 9.47 8.71 -5.31
C PHE A 58 8.04 8.45 -5.82
N TRP A 59 7.07 8.42 -4.90
CA TRP A 59 5.68 8.16 -5.25
C TRP A 59 5.08 9.30 -6.07
N ARG A 60 5.37 10.56 -5.69
CA ARG A 60 4.92 11.75 -6.42
C ARG A 60 5.51 11.79 -7.83
N ASP A 61 6.79 11.51 -7.99
CA ASP A 61 7.49 11.52 -9.28
C ASP A 61 6.93 10.46 -10.24
N ALA A 62 6.44 9.33 -9.71
CA ALA A 62 5.77 8.30 -10.51
C ALA A 62 4.44 8.79 -11.10
N GLY A 63 3.68 9.55 -10.32
CA GLY A 63 2.43 10.17 -10.73
C GLY A 63 1.25 9.20 -10.95
N PRO A 64 0.05 9.75 -11.20
CA PRO A 64 -1.22 9.01 -11.22
C PRO A 64 -1.32 7.93 -12.30
N THR A 65 -0.56 8.06 -13.39
CA THR A 65 -0.50 7.04 -14.44
C THR A 65 0.16 5.75 -13.97
N ARG A 66 1.10 5.84 -13.01
CA ARG A 66 1.85 4.68 -12.49
C ARG A 66 1.28 4.14 -11.18
N TRP A 67 0.64 4.97 -10.36
CA TRP A 67 0.09 4.57 -9.05
C TRP A 67 -0.81 3.32 -9.14
N PHE A 68 -1.64 3.25 -10.19
CA PHE A 68 -2.62 2.17 -10.38
C PHE A 68 -2.32 1.26 -11.57
N ALA A 69 -1.22 1.51 -12.30
CA ALA A 69 -0.82 0.67 -13.42
C ALA A 69 -0.01 -0.54 -12.93
N LYS A 70 -0.14 -1.64 -13.68
CA LYS A 70 0.75 -2.81 -13.56
C LYS A 70 1.96 -2.56 -14.47
N GLU A 71 2.99 -1.90 -13.94
CA GLU A 71 4.23 -1.59 -14.66
C GLU A 71 5.41 -2.33 -13.98
N PRO A 72 5.91 -3.44 -14.55
CA PRO A 72 6.95 -4.27 -13.93
C PRO A 72 8.24 -3.52 -13.57
N GLU A 73 8.63 -2.54 -14.39
CA GLU A 73 9.82 -1.73 -14.16
C GLU A 73 9.66 -0.83 -12.93
N PHE A 74 8.50 -0.20 -12.78
CA PHE A 74 8.18 0.61 -11.60
C PHE A 74 8.08 -0.25 -10.35
N ASP A 75 7.41 -1.39 -10.43
CA ASP A 75 7.27 -2.32 -9.30
C ASP A 75 8.64 -2.81 -8.81
N ARG A 76 9.55 -3.15 -9.74
CA ARG A 76 10.94 -3.52 -9.41
C ARG A 76 11.69 -2.37 -8.75
N ALA A 77 11.63 -1.17 -9.32
CA ALA A 77 12.31 0.00 -8.76
C ALA A 77 11.78 0.36 -7.36
N PHE A 78 10.46 0.31 -7.17
CA PHE A 78 9.83 0.60 -5.88
C PHE A 78 10.27 -0.44 -4.84
N ARG A 79 10.26 -1.72 -5.21
CA ARG A 79 10.73 -2.82 -4.37
C ARG A 79 12.21 -2.68 -3.99
N GLU A 80 13.09 -2.54 -4.96
CA GLU A 80 14.54 -2.45 -4.73
C GLU A 80 14.90 -1.29 -3.79
N ARG A 81 14.23 -0.14 -3.94
CA ARG A 81 14.52 1.07 -3.16
C ARG A 81 13.94 1.03 -1.74
N PHE A 82 12.75 0.48 -1.54
CA PHE A 82 12.01 0.63 -0.27
C PHE A 82 11.67 -0.67 0.45
N LEU A 83 12.11 -1.85 -0.03
CA LEU A 83 11.85 -3.11 0.68
C LEU A 83 12.31 -3.06 2.14
N ALA A 84 13.51 -2.58 2.43
CA ALA A 84 13.99 -2.47 3.81
C ALA A 84 13.11 -1.53 4.66
N SER A 85 12.60 -0.45 4.07
CA SER A 85 11.69 0.49 4.76
C SER A 85 10.31 -0.11 4.99
N HIS A 86 9.76 -0.86 4.03
CA HIS A 86 8.53 -1.61 4.19
C HIS A 86 8.65 -2.64 5.32
N GLU A 87 9.72 -3.43 5.32
CA GLU A 87 9.96 -4.45 6.35
C GLU A 87 10.11 -3.82 7.75
N ALA A 88 10.80 -2.68 7.86
CA ALA A 88 10.91 -1.94 9.12
C ALA A 88 9.55 -1.36 9.57
N ALA A 89 8.77 -0.79 8.65
CA ALA A 89 7.42 -0.29 8.92
C ALA A 89 6.49 -1.42 9.37
N ALA A 90 6.55 -2.59 8.72
CA ALA A 90 5.76 -3.77 9.07
C ALA A 90 6.09 -4.31 10.47
N ARG A 91 7.34 -4.15 10.93
CA ARG A 91 7.77 -4.45 12.31
C ARG A 91 7.46 -3.35 13.33
N GLY A 92 6.83 -2.24 12.90
CA GLY A 92 6.48 -1.12 13.79
C GLY A 92 7.64 -0.19 14.14
N GLU A 93 8.80 -0.29 13.49
CA GLU A 93 9.99 0.52 13.80
C GLU A 93 9.81 2.01 13.46
N PHE A 94 8.78 2.34 12.68
CA PHE A 94 8.43 3.70 12.28
C PHE A 94 7.14 4.21 12.92
N LEU A 95 6.62 3.60 14.00
CA LEU A 95 5.40 4.09 14.65
C LEU A 95 5.50 5.55 15.13
N ASN A 96 6.70 6.04 15.43
CA ASN A 96 6.92 7.45 15.74
C ASN A 96 6.60 8.40 14.56
N TRP A 97 6.38 7.90 13.34
CA TRP A 97 5.99 8.71 12.18
C TRP A 97 4.51 9.10 12.21
N THR A 98 3.69 8.46 13.04
CA THR A 98 2.24 8.75 13.13
C THR A 98 1.92 10.10 13.77
N VAL A 99 2.92 10.89 14.20
CA VAL A 99 2.75 12.22 14.81
C VAL A 99 3.01 13.38 13.83
N SER A 100 3.18 13.08 12.54
CA SER A 100 3.32 14.07 11.46
C SER A 100 2.45 13.68 10.25
N PRO A 101 1.77 14.64 9.60
CA PRO A 101 1.00 14.35 8.39
C PRO A 101 1.81 13.70 7.27
N GLU A 102 2.98 14.24 6.96
CA GLU A 102 3.86 13.76 5.90
C GLU A 102 4.40 12.37 6.24
N LYS A 103 4.87 12.17 7.48
CA LYS A 103 5.43 10.89 7.87
C LYS A 103 4.37 9.79 7.99
N ALA A 104 3.16 10.14 8.42
CA ALA A 104 2.01 9.24 8.35
C ALA A 104 1.68 8.85 6.91
N LEU A 105 1.69 9.80 5.96
CA LEU A 105 1.53 9.48 4.53
C LEU A 105 2.61 8.51 4.04
N ALA A 106 3.87 8.74 4.38
CA ALA A 106 4.96 7.84 3.98
C ALA A 106 4.77 6.42 4.52
N LEU A 107 4.31 6.28 5.77
CA LEU A 107 3.92 4.98 6.33
C LEU A 107 2.81 4.32 5.53
N LEU A 108 1.76 5.06 5.17
CA LEU A 108 0.65 4.54 4.38
C LEU A 108 1.12 4.08 3.00
N LEU A 109 2.02 4.81 2.35
CA LEU A 109 2.62 4.37 1.08
C LEU A 109 3.44 3.09 1.25
N LEU A 110 4.18 2.94 2.35
CA LEU A 110 4.97 1.73 2.64
C LEU A 110 4.12 0.51 3.04
N LEU A 111 2.95 0.71 3.63
CA LEU A 111 2.14 -0.38 4.19
C LEU A 111 0.91 -0.72 3.34
N ASP A 112 0.42 0.22 2.53
CA ASP A 112 -0.76 0.02 1.69
C ASP A 112 -0.38 -0.07 0.21
N GLN A 113 0.38 0.89 -0.31
CA GLN A 113 0.70 0.92 -1.75
C GLN A 113 1.86 -0.02 -2.10
N PHE A 114 2.95 0.01 -1.34
CA PHE A 114 4.13 -0.82 -1.61
C PHE A 114 3.81 -2.31 -1.76
N PRO A 115 3.01 -2.96 -0.89
CA PRO A 115 2.68 -4.38 -1.07
C PRO A 115 1.95 -4.68 -2.39
N ARG A 116 1.07 -3.77 -2.83
CA ARG A 116 0.26 -3.89 -4.07
C ARG A 116 1.10 -3.78 -5.34
N ASN A 117 2.26 -3.16 -5.26
CA ASN A 117 3.25 -3.09 -6.34
C ASN A 117 4.32 -4.20 -6.23
N ALA A 118 4.91 -4.37 -5.04
CA ALA A 118 6.10 -5.20 -4.84
C ALA A 118 5.79 -6.70 -4.68
N PHE A 119 4.56 -7.07 -4.33
CA PHE A 119 4.17 -8.44 -3.97
C PHE A 119 2.92 -8.96 -4.70
N ARG A 120 2.68 -8.46 -5.92
CA ARG A 120 1.51 -8.82 -6.75
C ARG A 120 1.31 -10.33 -6.82
N GLY A 121 0.05 -10.75 -6.67
CA GLY A 121 -0.35 -12.15 -6.78
C GLY A 121 0.08 -13.04 -5.62
N THR A 122 0.60 -12.47 -4.52
CA THR A 122 1.01 -13.22 -3.33
C THR A 122 0.24 -12.75 -2.09
N PRO A 123 0.12 -13.58 -1.03
CA PRO A 123 -0.52 -13.18 0.23
C PRO A 123 0.09 -11.91 0.84
N ARG A 124 1.40 -11.69 0.62
CA ARG A 124 2.14 -10.52 1.10
C ARG A 124 1.57 -9.18 0.66
N MET A 125 0.78 -9.17 -0.41
CA MET A 125 0.05 -7.98 -0.87
C MET A 125 -0.94 -7.45 0.18
N TYR A 126 -1.42 -8.30 1.08
CA TYR A 126 -2.44 -7.95 2.07
C TYR A 126 -1.96 -8.04 3.53
N GLU A 127 -0.74 -8.53 3.77
CA GLU A 127 -0.20 -8.80 5.13
C GLU A 127 -0.18 -7.56 6.04
N THR A 128 -0.04 -6.37 5.45
CA THR A 128 0.08 -5.10 6.19
C THR A 128 -1.18 -4.23 6.13
N ASP A 129 -2.26 -4.71 5.50
CA ASP A 129 -3.51 -3.95 5.33
C ASP A 129 -4.11 -3.52 6.69
N ALA A 130 -4.10 -4.41 7.69
CA ALA A 130 -4.64 -4.10 9.01
C ALA A 130 -3.84 -2.99 9.72
N LEU A 131 -2.52 -3.00 9.58
CA LEU A 131 -1.65 -1.96 10.15
C LEU A 131 -1.84 -0.63 9.41
N ALA A 132 -1.89 -0.66 8.07
CA ALA A 132 -2.16 0.51 7.25
C ALA A 132 -3.51 1.16 7.60
N LEU A 133 -4.55 0.35 7.79
CA LEU A 133 -5.88 0.82 8.20
C LEU A 133 -5.85 1.48 9.59
N GLY A 134 -5.15 0.90 10.57
CA GLY A 134 -4.98 1.49 11.89
C GLY A 134 -4.31 2.86 11.86
N ILE A 135 -3.25 3.00 11.05
CA ILE A 135 -2.56 4.28 10.82
C ILE A 135 -3.46 5.28 10.10
N ALA A 136 -4.22 4.84 9.09
CA ALA A 136 -5.13 5.68 8.33
C ALA A 136 -6.23 6.29 9.21
N ARG A 137 -6.82 5.48 10.11
CA ARG A 137 -7.79 5.98 11.10
C ARG A 137 -7.18 7.07 11.98
N ALA A 138 -6.03 6.78 12.60
CA ALA A 138 -5.36 7.73 13.47
C ALA A 138 -5.00 9.03 12.74
N ALA A 139 -4.53 8.95 11.49
CA ALA A 139 -4.20 10.10 10.67
C ALA A 139 -5.43 10.95 10.34
N VAL A 140 -6.53 10.32 9.91
CA VAL A 140 -7.80 11.01 9.60
C VAL A 140 -8.41 11.64 10.86
N ASP A 141 -8.38 10.95 12.00
CA ASP A 141 -8.90 11.47 13.27
C ASP A 141 -8.08 12.68 13.75
N ALA A 142 -6.77 12.72 13.47
CA ALA A 142 -5.90 13.87 13.73
C ALA A 142 -6.02 15.01 12.67
N GLY A 143 -6.82 14.79 11.62
CA GLY A 143 -6.99 15.69 10.49
C GLY A 143 -5.74 15.82 9.61
N TYR A 144 -4.87 14.81 9.60
CA TYR A 144 -3.63 14.81 8.83
C TYR A 144 -3.87 14.64 7.32
N ASP A 145 -4.96 13.99 6.94
CA ASP A 145 -5.47 13.96 5.57
C ASP A 145 -5.76 15.36 4.99
N LEU A 146 -6.04 16.34 5.85
CA LEU A 146 -6.29 17.74 5.46
C LEU A 146 -5.07 18.66 5.62
N LYS A 147 -4.07 18.23 6.39
CA LYS A 147 -2.85 19.01 6.70
C LYS A 147 -1.64 18.55 5.90
N GLY A 148 -1.65 17.30 5.43
CA GLY A 148 -0.59 16.71 4.63
C GLY A 148 -0.64 17.17 3.17
N PRO A 149 0.16 16.52 2.31
CA PRO A 149 0.22 16.88 0.90
C PRO A 149 -1.12 16.66 0.19
N ALA A 150 -1.75 17.76 -0.25
CA ALA A 150 -3.09 17.73 -0.84
C ALA A 150 -3.16 16.89 -2.14
N ASP A 151 -2.07 16.86 -2.91
CA ASP A 151 -1.92 16.07 -4.13
C ASP A 151 -1.92 14.55 -3.87
N LEU A 152 -1.67 14.14 -2.63
CA LEU A 152 -1.58 12.74 -2.20
C LEU A 152 -2.64 12.38 -1.16
N GLN A 153 -3.66 13.21 -0.99
CA GLN A 153 -4.73 13.02 0.00
C GLN A 153 -5.43 11.66 -0.13
N LEU A 154 -5.60 11.16 -1.35
CA LEU A 154 -6.24 9.86 -1.63
C LEU A 154 -5.61 8.70 -0.85
N PHE A 155 -4.29 8.73 -0.63
CA PHE A 155 -3.57 7.63 0.01
C PHE A 155 -3.84 7.51 1.51
N PHE A 156 -4.43 8.54 2.14
CA PHE A 156 -5.01 8.42 3.48
C PHE A 156 -6.30 7.61 3.52
N TYR A 157 -7.00 7.49 2.38
CA TYR A 157 -8.34 6.91 2.32
C TYR A 157 -8.36 5.49 1.74
N LEU A 158 -7.38 5.14 0.90
CA LEU A 158 -7.31 3.82 0.27
C LEU A 158 -7.32 2.64 1.26
N PRO A 159 -6.65 2.67 2.42
CA PRO A 159 -6.70 1.56 3.38
C PRO A 159 -8.12 1.21 3.84
N PHE A 160 -9.02 2.20 3.96
CA PHE A 160 -10.43 1.95 4.26
C PHE A 160 -11.13 1.18 3.14
N GLY A 161 -10.84 1.54 1.88
CA GLY A 161 -11.38 0.86 0.70
C GLY A 161 -10.79 -0.53 0.48
N HIS A 162 -9.64 -0.83 1.11
CA HIS A 162 -9.01 -2.14 1.08
C HIS A 162 -9.46 -3.09 2.19
N SER A 163 -10.12 -2.59 3.24
CA SER A 163 -10.70 -3.39 4.31
C SER A 163 -11.86 -4.25 3.80
N GLU A 164 -12.02 -5.47 4.32
CA GLU A 164 -13.18 -6.32 4.04
C GLU A 164 -14.32 -6.11 5.06
N GLU A 165 -14.25 -5.07 5.89
CA GLU A 165 -15.30 -4.68 6.83
C GLU A 165 -16.23 -3.62 6.25
N LEU A 166 -17.55 -3.81 6.38
CA LEU A 166 -18.54 -2.91 5.78
C LEU A 166 -18.47 -1.48 6.34
N ALA A 167 -18.23 -1.33 7.66
CA ALA A 167 -18.10 -0.02 8.28
C ALA A 167 -16.93 0.80 7.70
N ASP A 168 -15.85 0.13 7.31
CA ASP A 168 -14.68 0.79 6.72
C ASP A 168 -14.95 1.21 5.29
N GLN A 169 -15.71 0.40 4.57
CA GLN A 169 -16.16 0.74 3.22
C GLN A 169 -17.10 1.94 3.22
N GLU A 170 -18.01 2.03 4.20
CA GLU A 170 -18.86 3.21 4.39
C GLU A 170 -18.02 4.46 4.68
N ARG A 171 -17.00 4.33 5.55
CA ARG A 171 -16.06 5.41 5.84
C ARG A 171 -15.23 5.79 4.60
N SER A 172 -14.81 4.82 3.80
CA SER A 172 -14.09 5.06 2.54
C SER A 172 -14.92 5.91 1.58
N VAL A 173 -16.21 5.58 1.41
CA VAL A 173 -17.14 6.36 0.58
C VAL A 173 -17.33 7.78 1.13
N GLU A 174 -17.47 7.93 2.45
CA GLU A 174 -17.59 9.26 3.08
C GLU A 174 -16.37 10.13 2.79
N LEU A 175 -15.17 9.60 2.98
CA LEU A 175 -13.91 10.31 2.74
C LEU A 175 -13.71 10.63 1.24
N ALA A 176 -14.02 9.68 0.36
CA ALA A 176 -13.88 9.84 -1.08
C ALA A 176 -14.79 10.93 -1.66
N ARG A 177 -15.93 11.26 -1.02
CA ARG A 177 -16.76 12.41 -1.44
C ARG A 177 -16.00 13.73 -1.43
N ARG A 178 -14.98 13.88 -0.57
CA ARG A 178 -14.13 15.08 -0.53
C ARG A 178 -13.24 15.21 -1.77
N LEU A 179 -12.88 14.09 -2.38
CA LEU A 179 -12.02 14.03 -3.56
C LEU A 179 -12.80 14.16 -4.87
N GLY A 180 -14.09 13.79 -4.86
CA GLY A 180 -14.90 13.73 -6.08
C GLY A 180 -14.53 12.56 -6.99
N GLU A 181 -14.87 12.67 -8.27
CA GLU A 181 -14.59 11.62 -9.26
C GLU A 181 -13.13 11.66 -9.76
N PRO A 182 -12.52 10.50 -10.08
CA PRO A 182 -13.11 9.15 -10.07
C PRO A 182 -13.05 8.43 -8.71
N SER A 183 -12.52 9.08 -7.66
CA SER A 183 -12.31 8.43 -6.36
C SER A 183 -13.61 7.96 -5.71
N LEU A 184 -14.67 8.76 -5.80
CA LEU A 184 -15.97 8.44 -5.22
C LEU A 184 -16.60 7.19 -5.86
N SER A 185 -16.65 7.10 -7.19
CA SER A 185 -17.19 5.93 -7.88
C SER A 185 -16.40 4.66 -7.56
N HIS A 186 -15.07 4.74 -7.47
CA HIS A 186 -14.24 3.60 -7.04
C HIS A 186 -14.56 3.15 -5.60
N ALA A 187 -14.67 4.07 -4.64
CA ALA A 187 -15.01 3.72 -3.26
C ALA A 187 -16.40 3.09 -3.15
N ILE A 188 -17.39 3.59 -3.92
CA ILE A 188 -18.73 3.01 -3.99
C ILE A 188 -18.67 1.57 -4.54
N GLY A 189 -17.88 1.33 -5.59
CA GLY A 189 -17.68 -0.01 -6.14
C GLY A 189 -17.10 -0.99 -5.13
N HIS A 190 -16.07 -0.59 -4.37
CA HIS A 190 -15.48 -1.42 -3.31
C HIS A 190 -16.51 -1.75 -2.22
N ARG A 191 -17.25 -0.74 -1.74
CA ARG A 191 -18.30 -0.91 -0.74
C ARG A 191 -19.38 -1.87 -1.21
N ASP A 192 -19.81 -1.77 -2.46
CA ASP A 192 -20.88 -2.60 -2.98
C ASP A 192 -20.49 -4.07 -3.09
N ILE A 193 -19.22 -4.37 -3.39
CA ILE A 193 -18.66 -5.72 -3.38
C ILE A 193 -18.66 -6.28 -1.95
N VAL A 194 -18.09 -5.54 -0.99
CA VAL A 194 -18.02 -5.99 0.41
C VAL A 194 -19.41 -6.11 1.03
N ARG A 195 -20.33 -5.19 0.73
CA ARG A 195 -21.73 -5.28 1.17
C ARG A 195 -22.43 -6.55 0.64
N ARG A 196 -22.09 -6.98 -0.57
CA ARG A 196 -22.69 -8.17 -1.19
C ARG A 196 -22.08 -9.47 -0.69
N PHE A 197 -20.76 -9.54 -0.58
CA PHE A 197 -20.03 -10.80 -0.33
C PHE A 197 -19.40 -10.89 1.07
N GLY A 198 -19.39 -9.79 1.83
CA GLY A 198 -18.65 -9.68 3.10
C GLY A 198 -17.12 -9.64 2.93
N ARG A 199 -16.62 -9.64 1.68
CA ARG A 199 -15.20 -9.71 1.32
C ARG A 199 -14.99 -9.37 -0.15
N PHE A 200 -13.74 -9.39 -0.61
CA PHE A 200 -13.37 -9.26 -2.01
C PHE A 200 -13.11 -10.62 -2.67
N PRO A 201 -13.97 -11.08 -3.60
CA PRO A 201 -13.83 -12.40 -4.21
C PRO A 201 -12.52 -12.65 -4.96
N HIS A 202 -11.96 -11.61 -5.62
CA HIS A 202 -10.69 -11.74 -6.35
C HIS A 202 -9.50 -12.09 -5.44
N ARG A 203 -9.61 -11.86 -4.11
CA ARG A 203 -8.57 -12.24 -3.15
C ARG A 203 -8.65 -13.71 -2.73
N ASN A 204 -9.76 -14.41 -3.01
CA ASN A 204 -10.00 -15.76 -2.49
C ASN A 204 -8.89 -16.75 -2.83
N GLY A 205 -8.45 -16.78 -4.10
CA GLY A 205 -7.36 -17.67 -4.53
C GLY A 205 -6.03 -17.37 -3.84
N ILE A 206 -5.68 -16.08 -3.69
CA ILE A 206 -4.44 -15.65 -3.03
C ILE A 206 -4.48 -15.97 -1.54
N LEU A 207 -5.64 -15.80 -0.90
CA LEU A 207 -5.82 -16.01 0.54
C LEU A 207 -6.23 -17.45 0.90
N GLY A 208 -6.24 -18.38 -0.05
CA GLY A 208 -6.62 -19.79 0.19
C GLY A 208 -8.07 -19.99 0.61
N ARG A 209 -8.97 -19.06 0.29
CA ARG A 209 -10.40 -19.14 0.62
C ARG A 209 -11.16 -19.90 -0.46
N THR A 210 -12.13 -20.71 -0.07
CA THR A 210 -13.06 -21.34 -1.02
C THR A 210 -13.93 -20.29 -1.71
N MET A 211 -13.98 -20.37 -3.04
CA MET A 211 -14.86 -19.56 -3.89
C MET A 211 -16.28 -20.13 -3.86
N THR A 212 -17.28 -19.29 -3.59
CA THR A 212 -18.69 -19.66 -3.78
C THR A 212 -19.09 -19.52 -5.26
N GLU A 213 -20.18 -20.17 -5.67
CA GLU A 213 -20.66 -20.04 -7.06
C GLU A 213 -21.07 -18.60 -7.42
N GLU A 214 -21.64 -17.85 -6.47
CA GLU A 214 -22.04 -16.47 -6.71
C GLU A 214 -20.83 -15.57 -6.93
N GLU A 215 -19.80 -15.74 -6.10
CA GLU A 215 -18.51 -15.05 -6.25
C GLU A 215 -17.83 -15.39 -7.58
N GLN A 216 -17.84 -16.66 -7.99
CA GLN A 216 -17.29 -17.07 -9.29
C GLN A 216 -18.04 -16.41 -10.45
N ARG A 217 -19.38 -16.46 -10.45
CA ARG A 217 -20.21 -15.79 -11.47
C ARG A 217 -19.95 -14.28 -11.52
N PHE A 218 -19.74 -13.65 -10.37
CA PHE A 218 -19.40 -12.23 -10.31
C PHE A 218 -18.06 -11.93 -10.99
N LEU A 219 -17.03 -12.74 -10.73
CA LEU A 219 -15.73 -12.58 -11.39
C LEU A 219 -15.79 -12.88 -12.89
N ASP A 220 -16.49 -13.95 -13.29
CA ASP A 220 -16.66 -14.33 -14.71
C ASP A 220 -17.38 -13.27 -15.54
N ALA A 221 -18.27 -12.49 -14.90
CA ALA A 221 -18.99 -11.38 -15.51
C ALA A 221 -18.16 -10.08 -15.63
N GLY A 222 -16.85 -10.14 -15.37
CA GLY A 222 -15.97 -8.96 -15.39
C GLY A 222 -16.02 -8.14 -14.09
N GLY A 223 -16.35 -8.77 -12.96
CA GLY A 223 -16.26 -8.17 -11.64
C GLY A 223 -14.86 -7.62 -11.34
N PHE A 224 -14.75 -6.80 -10.30
CA PHE A 224 -13.51 -6.11 -9.94
C PHE A 224 -12.33 -7.07 -9.73
N ALA A 225 -11.23 -6.84 -10.46
CA ALA A 225 -10.10 -7.75 -10.57
C ALA A 225 -8.88 -7.40 -9.69
N GLY A 226 -8.91 -6.29 -8.95
CA GLY A 226 -7.76 -5.86 -8.13
C GLY A 226 -6.62 -5.23 -8.92
#